data_AF-A0A3B9AHN4-F1
#
_entry.id   AF-A0A3B9AHN4-F1
#
_cell.length_a   1.000
_cell.length_b   1.000
_cell.length_c   1.000
_cell.angle_alpha   90.00
_cell.angle_beta   90.00
_cell.angle_gamma   90.00
#
_symmetry.space_group_name_H-M   'P 1'
#
loop_
_entity.id
_entity.type
_entity.pdbx_description
1 polymer ?
#
loop_
_entity_poly.entity_id
_entity_poly.type
_entity_poly.pdbx_seq_one_letter_code
_entity_poly.pdbx_strand_id
1 'polypeptide(L)'
;WWGHRIPAWYAPDGTVAVAKTEAEAIEQLTKANPGLRREDIVQDPDVLDTWFSSWLWPISVFDGFYSEEEVRYYYPTNDLVTAPEIMFFWVARMIIAGYEY
;
A
#
# COMPACT_ATOMS: atom_id res chain seq x y z
N TRP A 1 -5.47 12.89 12.35
CA TRP A 1 -5.02 11.56 11.89
C TRP A 1 -3.79 11.75 11.03
N TRP A 2 -2.77 10.90 11.18
CA TRP A 2 -1.50 10.96 10.47
C TRP A 2 -1.17 9.58 9.89
N GLY A 3 -0.84 9.52 8.60
CA GLY A 3 -0.53 8.26 7.90
C GLY A 3 -1.32 8.11 6.59
N HIS A 4 -0.99 7.07 5.82
CA HIS A 4 -1.70 6.74 4.59
C HIS A 4 -3.01 6.01 4.94
N ARG A 5 -4.16 6.55 4.54
CA ARG A 5 -5.45 5.91 4.81
C ARG A 5 -5.55 4.57 4.10
N ILE A 6 -6.07 3.55 4.78
CA ILE A 6 -6.19 2.20 4.23
C ILE A 6 -7.13 2.25 3.00
N PRO A 7 -6.71 1.71 1.83
CA PRO A 7 -7.52 1.70 0.62
C PRO A 7 -8.51 0.53 0.63
N ALA A 8 -9.31 0.40 1.68
CA ALA A 8 -10.39 -0.57 1.80
C ALA A 8 -11.72 0.15 2.00
N TRP A 9 -12.76 -0.33 1.33
CA TRP A 9 -14.12 0.22 1.40
C TRP A 9 -15.08 -0.88 1.83
N TYR A 10 -15.96 -0.54 2.76
CA TYR A 10 -16.95 -1.43 3.34
C TYR A 10 -18.34 -0.99 2.91
N ALA A 11 -19.15 -1.95 2.49
CA ALA A 11 -20.57 -1.77 2.25
C ALA A 11 -21.39 -2.23 3.47
N PRO A 12 -22.65 -1.77 3.64
CA PRO A 12 -23.48 -2.12 4.80
C PRO A 12 -23.85 -3.61 4.88
N ASP A 13 -23.74 -4.35 3.76
CA ASP A 13 -23.96 -5.80 3.71
C ASP A 13 -22.74 -6.62 4.17
N GLY A 14 -21.65 -5.94 4.55
CA GLY A 14 -20.41 -6.56 5.01
C GLY A 14 -19.43 -6.90 3.89
N THR A 15 -19.75 -6.59 2.62
CA THR A 15 -18.79 -6.76 1.51
C THR A 15 -17.68 -5.70 1.56
N VAL A 16 -16.51 -6.09 1.08
CA VAL A 16 -15.29 -5.26 1.12
C VAL A 16 -14.67 -5.20 -0.27
N ALA A 17 -14.23 -4.01 -0.68
CA ALA A 17 -13.42 -3.80 -1.86
C ALA A 17 -12.12 -3.08 -1.50
N VAL A 18 -11.01 -3.52 -2.09
CA VAL A 18 -9.70 -2.87 -1.97
C VAL A 18 -9.34 -2.32 -3.34
N ALA A 19 -9.18 -1.01 -3.44
CA ALA A 19 -9.01 -0.32 -4.73
C ALA A 19 -8.13 0.94 -4.60
N LYS A 20 -7.59 1.46 -5.71
CA LYS A 20 -6.77 2.67 -5.66
C LYS A 20 -7.62 3.93 -5.47
N THR A 21 -8.86 3.89 -5.95
CA THR A 21 -9.79 5.01 -5.89
C THR A 21 -11.15 4.58 -5.37
N GLU A 22 -11.88 5.54 -4.79
CA GLU A 22 -13.26 5.33 -4.34
C GLU A 22 -14.17 4.88 -5.51
N ALA A 23 -13.97 5.45 -6.71
CA ALA A 23 -14.75 5.11 -7.89
C ALA A 23 -14.58 3.63 -8.29
N GLU A 24 -13.34 3.13 -8.29
CA GLU A 24 -13.04 1.71 -8.54
C GLU A 24 -13.66 0.81 -7.47
N ALA A 25 -13.59 1.20 -6.19
CA ALA A 25 -14.18 0.43 -5.10
C ALA A 25 -15.71 0.34 -5.24
N ILE A 26 -16.37 1.46 -5.54
CA ILE A 26 -17.82 1.50 -5.77
C ILE A 26 -18.20 0.64 -6.97
N GLU A 27 -17.43 0.71 -8.07
CA GLU A 27 -17.68 -0.12 -9.24
C GLU A 27 -17.59 -1.62 -8.89
N GLN A 28 -16.57 -2.03 -8.12
CA GLN A 28 -16.44 -3.42 -7.67
C GLN A 28 -17.61 -3.86 -6.78
N LEU A 29 -18.00 -3.04 -5.80
CA LEU A 29 -19.08 -3.36 -4.87
C LEU A 29 -20.45 -3.39 -5.55
N THR A 30 -20.74 -2.42 -6.42
CA THR A 30 -22.02 -2.36 -7.16
C THR A 30 -22.14 -3.46 -8.22
N LYS A 31 -21.03 -3.92 -8.80
CA LYS A 31 -21.03 -5.13 -9.65
C LYS A 31 -21.38 -6.39 -8.85
N ALA A 32 -20.87 -6.51 -7.62
CA ALA A 32 -21.18 -7.65 -6.75
C ALA A 32 -22.61 -7.60 -6.21
N ASN A 33 -23.10 -6.40 -5.88
CA ASN A 33 -24.46 -6.18 -5.38
C ASN A 33 -25.04 -4.86 -5.96
N PRO A 34 -25.83 -4.95 -7.04
CA PRO A 34 -26.42 -3.77 -7.69
C PRO A 34 -27.40 -2.96 -6.83
N GLY A 35 -27.84 -3.50 -5.69
CA GLY A 35 -28.71 -2.79 -4.74
C GLY A 35 -27.97 -1.85 -3.80
N LEU A 36 -26.62 -1.87 -3.79
CA LEU A 36 -25.83 -0.98 -2.96
C LEU A 36 -25.90 0.46 -3.46
N ARG A 37 -26.15 1.39 -2.53
CA ARG A 37 -26.06 2.81 -2.80
C ARG A 37 -24.66 3.30 -2.51
N ARG A 38 -24.17 4.22 -3.34
CA ARG A 38 -22.84 4.80 -3.20
C ARG A 38 -22.65 5.46 -1.83
N GLU A 39 -23.67 6.16 -1.34
CA GLU A 39 -23.61 6.90 -0.08
C GLU A 39 -23.38 6.03 1.16
N ASP A 40 -23.72 4.73 1.06
CA ASP A 40 -23.59 3.79 2.16
C ASP A 40 -22.21 3.09 2.18
N ILE A 41 -21.38 3.30 1.14
CA ILE A 41 -20.04 2.72 1.03
C ILE A 41 -19.04 3.65 1.74
N VAL A 42 -18.33 3.12 2.74
CA VAL A 42 -17.43 3.90 3.58
C VAL A 42 -16.02 3.35 3.50
N GLN A 43 -15.04 4.23 3.24
CA GLN A 43 -13.63 3.86 3.32
C GLN A 43 -13.23 3.64 4.78
N ASP A 44 -12.36 2.66 5.03
CA ASP A 44 -11.73 2.40 6.32
C ASP A 44 -11.23 3.70 6.97
N PRO A 45 -11.64 4.03 8.21
CA PRO A 45 -11.16 5.23 8.88
C PRO A 45 -9.69 5.12 9.32
N ASP A 46 -9.14 3.91 9.39
CA ASP A 46 -7.78 3.66 9.86
C ASP A 46 -6.71 4.01 8.82
N VAL A 47 -5.48 4.11 9.31
CA VAL A 47 -4.28 4.40 8.55
C VAL A 47 -3.30 3.25 8.64
N LEU A 48 -2.51 3.08 7.59
CA LEU A 48 -1.41 2.13 7.54
C LEU A 48 -0.33 2.51 8.56
N ASP A 49 0.27 1.48 9.14
CA ASP A 49 1.43 1.62 10.03
C ASP A 49 2.59 2.34 9.32
N THR A 50 3.36 3.16 10.04
CA THR A 50 4.44 3.95 9.40
C THR A 50 5.49 3.05 8.76
N TRP A 51 5.78 1.90 9.36
CA TRP A 51 6.74 0.95 8.80
C TRP A 51 6.24 0.28 7.51
N PHE A 52 4.92 0.31 7.22
CA PHE A 52 4.38 -0.14 5.95
C PHE A 52 4.77 0.77 4.79
N SER A 53 4.94 2.09 4.98
CA SER A 53 5.47 2.92 3.90
C SER A 53 7.00 2.84 3.87
N SER A 54 7.66 2.80 5.02
CA SER A 54 9.12 2.80 5.10
C SER A 54 9.77 1.56 4.47
N TRP A 55 9.14 0.38 4.49
CA TRP A 55 9.73 -0.82 3.87
C TRP A 55 9.72 -0.81 2.33
N LEU A 56 8.96 0.10 1.71
CA LEU A 56 8.93 0.29 0.25
C LEU A 56 9.99 1.28 -0.22
N TRP A 57 10.77 1.85 0.72
CA TRP A 57 11.79 2.85 0.45
C TRP A 57 12.68 2.58 -0.78
N PRO A 58 13.31 1.39 -0.93
CA PRO A 58 14.23 1.15 -2.05
C PRO A 58 13.56 1.20 -3.44
N ILE A 59 12.23 1.14 -3.48
CA ILE A 59 11.41 1.17 -4.70
C ILE A 59 10.74 2.54 -4.85
N SER A 60 10.16 3.09 -3.78
CA SER A 60 9.34 4.30 -3.83
C SER A 60 10.12 5.56 -4.19
N VAL A 61 11.43 5.60 -3.95
CA VAL A 61 12.26 6.76 -4.29
C VAL A 61 12.47 6.92 -5.81
N PHE A 62 12.17 5.90 -6.61
CA PHE A 62 12.31 5.89 -8.07
C PHE A 62 10.96 5.90 -8.81
N ASP A 63 9.92 6.45 -8.18
CA ASP A 63 8.53 6.35 -8.67
C ASP A 63 8.08 4.89 -8.84
N GLY A 64 8.46 4.04 -7.88
CA GLY A 64 8.12 2.63 -7.91
C GLY A 64 8.89 1.88 -9.00
N PHE A 65 8.17 1.14 -9.85
CA PHE A 65 8.73 0.43 -11.01
C PHE A 65 8.37 1.10 -12.34
N TYR A 66 7.83 2.32 -12.31
CA TYR A 66 7.45 3.02 -13.53
C TYR A 66 8.66 3.60 -14.28
N SER A 67 9.76 3.89 -13.57
CA SER A 67 11.04 4.36 -14.13
C SER A 67 12.08 3.23 -14.14
N GLU A 68 12.05 2.36 -15.15
CA GLU A 68 12.92 1.17 -15.18
C GLU A 68 14.43 1.48 -15.26
N GLU A 69 14.83 2.65 -15.77
CA GLU A 69 16.25 2.98 -15.95
C GLU A 69 16.95 3.20 -14.61
N GLU A 70 16.37 4.04 -13.75
CA GLU A 70 16.93 4.35 -12.44
C GLU A 70 16.86 3.16 -11.50
N VAL A 71 15.72 2.45 -11.48
CA VAL A 71 15.56 1.25 -10.66
C VAL A 71 16.62 0.19 -11.02
N ARG A 72 16.84 -0.07 -12.32
CA ARG A 72 17.82 -1.06 -12.76
C ARG A 72 19.27 -0.67 -12.44
N TYR A 73 19.55 0.63 -12.36
CA TYR A 73 20.89 1.12 -12.03
C TYR A 73 21.16 1.08 -10.51
N TYR A 74 20.18 1.45 -9.69
CA TYR A 74 20.35 1.61 -8.24
C TYR A 74 19.84 0.44 -7.38
N TYR A 75 19.02 -0.46 -7.95
CA TYR A 75 18.44 -1.61 -7.27
C TYR A 75 18.79 -2.92 -8.00
N PRO A 76 19.30 -3.95 -7.29
CA PRO A 76 19.55 -4.00 -5.85
C PRO A 76 20.79 -3.18 -5.43
N THR A 77 20.70 -2.50 -4.29
CA THR A 77 21.83 -1.78 -3.70
C THR A 77 22.84 -2.75 -3.07
N ASN A 78 24.11 -2.35 -3.00
CA ASN A 78 25.18 -3.17 -2.45
C ASN A 78 25.29 -3.08 -0.92
N ASP A 79 25.05 -1.90 -0.35
CA ASP A 79 25.27 -1.62 1.07
C ASP A 79 24.11 -0.83 1.66
N LEU A 80 23.63 -1.26 2.83
CA LEU A 80 22.62 -0.55 3.63
C LEU A 80 23.22 -0.22 5.00
N VAL A 81 23.46 1.07 5.25
CA VAL A 81 23.97 1.56 6.53
C VAL A 81 22.78 1.95 7.43
N THR A 82 22.67 1.31 8.58
CA THR A 82 21.56 1.56 9.53
C THR A 82 21.96 1.20 10.97
N ALA A 83 21.11 1.54 11.93
CA ALA A 83 21.29 1.24 13.34
C ALA A 83 20.64 -0.11 13.71
N PRO A 84 21.22 -0.88 14.65
CA PRO A 84 20.72 -2.21 15.01
C PRO A 84 19.29 -2.21 15.58
N GLU A 85 18.84 -1.09 16.17
CA GLU A 85 17.54 -0.94 16.82
C GLU A 85 16.35 -1.10 15.87
N ILE A 86 16.53 -0.81 14.57
CA ILE A 86 15.47 -0.89 13.56
C ILE A 86 15.66 -2.06 12.57
N MET A 87 16.54 -3.01 12.89
CA MET A 87 16.82 -4.17 12.04
C MET A 87 15.55 -4.97 11.71
N PHE A 88 14.71 -5.23 12.71
CA PHE A 88 13.47 -6.00 12.52
C PHE A 88 12.27 -5.13 12.10
N PHE A 89 12.22 -3.88 12.56
CA PHE A 89 11.11 -2.98 12.21
C PHE A 89 11.20 -2.46 10.78
N TRP A 90 12.42 -2.34 10.23
CA TRP A 90 12.63 -1.74 8.92
C TRP A 90 13.41 -2.62 7.96
N VAL A 91 14.63 -3.05 8.32
CA VAL A 91 15.52 -3.76 7.37
C VAL A 91 14.92 -5.09 6.92
N ALA A 92 14.49 -5.93 7.86
CA ALA A 92 13.83 -7.20 7.54
C ALA A 92 12.59 -7.01 6.66
N ARG A 93 11.84 -5.94 6.90
CA ARG A 93 10.65 -5.58 6.13
C ARG A 93 11.00 -5.15 4.70
N MET A 94 12.07 -4.35 4.51
CA MET A 94 12.57 -4.01 3.17
C MET A 94 13.02 -5.25 2.40
N ILE A 95 13.65 -6.22 3.07
CA ILE A 95 14.05 -7.49 2.46
C ILE A 95 12.81 -8.25 1.96
N ILE A 96 11.78 -8.40 2.81
CA ILE A 96 10.54 -9.10 2.42
C ILE A 96 9.89 -8.42 1.21
N ALA A 97 9.72 -7.11 1.24
CA ALA A 97 9.10 -6.35 0.15
C ALA A 97 9.92 -6.47 -1.15
N GLY A 98 11.24 -6.39 -1.07
CA GLY A 98 12.13 -6.48 -2.22
C GLY A 98 12.30 -7.88 -2.82
N TYR A 99 11.83 -8.94 -2.14
CA TYR A 99 11.75 -10.29 -2.70
C TYR A 99 10.37 -10.58 -3.32
N GLU A 100 9.32 -9.92 -2.82
CA GLU A 100 7.96 -10.06 -3.37
C GLU A 100 7.80 -9.29 -4.69
N TYR A 101 8.39 -8.09 -4.77
CA TYR A 101 8.30 -7.18 -5.91
C TYR A 101 9.66 -6.96 -6.58
#